data_AF-A0A7C6JT09-F1
#
_entry.id   AF-A0A7C6JT09-F1
#
_cell.length_a   1.000
_cell.length_b   1.000
_cell.length_c   1.000
_cell.angle_alpha   90.00
_cell.angle_beta   90.00
_cell.angle_gamma   90.00
#
_symmetry.space_group_name_H-M   'P 1'
#
loop_
_entity.id
_entity.type
_entity.pdbx_description
1 polymer ?
#
loop_
_entity_poly.entity_id
_entity_poly.type
_entity_poly.pdbx_seq_one_letter_code
_entity_poly.pdbx_strand_id
1 'polypeptide(L)' 'NGKPEVVAVKIEPEVVDPDDVEMLQDLIMAATNEAIRQSQDMMSKAMARFTTGLNIPGF' A
#
# COMPACT_ATOMS: atom_id res chain seq x y z
N ASN A 1 -8.82 3.16 3.81
CA ASN A 1 -9.37 3.93 2.66
C ASN A 1 -8.91 3.24 1.38
N GLY A 2 -9.80 2.96 0.43
CA GLY A 2 -9.45 2.30 -0.85
C GLY A 2 -8.85 3.24 -1.90
N LYS A 3 -8.32 4.39 -1.46
CA LYS A 3 -7.66 5.40 -2.30
C LYS A 3 -6.14 5.23 -2.15
N PRO A 4 -5.35 5.50 -3.20
CA PRO A 4 -3.89 5.50 -3.10
C PRO A 4 -3.41 6.76 -2.36
N GLU A 5 -3.63 6.76 -1.04
CA GLU A 5 -3.37 7.89 -0.15
C GLU A 5 -2.74 7.38 1.15
N VAL A 6 -1.63 8.00 1.54
CA VAL A 6 -0.97 7.71 2.83
C VAL A 6 -1.78 8.36 3.94
N VAL A 7 -2.30 7.54 4.86
CA VAL A 7 -3.13 8.02 5.99
C VAL A 7 -2.36 8.20 7.29
N ALA A 8 -1.26 7.48 7.43
CA ALA A 8 -0.43 7.49 8.63
C ALA A 8 0.97 7.01 8.28
N VAL A 9 1.95 7.56 8.99
CA VAL A 9 3.34 7.09 8.99
C VAL A 9 3.71 6.84 10.43
N LYS A 10 4.29 5.67 10.71
CA LYS A 10 4.83 5.32 12.02
C LYS A 10 6.29 4.93 11.81
N ILE A 11 7.16 5.51 12.62
CA ILE A 11 8.59 5.29 12.56
C ILE A 11 9.00 4.80 13.95
N GLU A 12 9.70 3.68 13.99
CA GLU A 12 10.21 3.14 15.24
C GLU A 12 11.46 3.94 15.64
N PRO A 13 11.63 4.31 16.92
CA PRO A 13 12.77 5.14 17.34
C PRO A 13 14.14 4.53 16.99
N GLU A 14 14.22 3.19 16.91
CA GLU A 14 15.43 2.45 16.59
C GLU A 14 15.98 2.71 15.18
N VAL A 15 15.14 3.16 14.23
CA VAL A 15 15.58 3.51 12.87
C VAL A 15 15.82 5.01 12.68
N VAL A 16 15.73 5.80 13.75
CA VAL A 16 15.94 7.25 13.73
C VAL A 16 17.35 7.57 14.25
N ASP A 17 18.32 7.41 13.37
CA ASP A 17 19.71 7.80 13.62
C ASP A 17 20.05 9.09 12.83
N PRO A 18 20.39 10.21 13.48
CA PRO A 18 20.78 11.44 12.78
C PRO A 18 22.07 11.30 11.96
N ASP A 19 22.92 10.32 12.27
CA ASP A 19 24.15 10.05 11.54
C ASP A 19 23.92 9.11 10.34
N ASP A 20 22.75 8.46 10.26
CA ASP A 20 22.35 7.55 9.17
C ASP A 20 20.92 7.85 8.66
N VAL A 21 20.76 9.05 8.10
CA VAL A 21 19.49 9.49 7.51
C VAL A 21 19.16 8.72 6.21
N GLU A 22 20.17 8.23 5.50
CA GLU A 22 20.00 7.48 4.25
C GLU A 22 19.23 6.18 4.48
N MET A 23 19.56 5.43 5.52
CA MET A 23 18.82 4.23 5.91
C MET A 23 17.34 4.53 6.17
N LEU A 24 17.02 5.60 6.91
CA LEU A 24 15.64 5.97 7.20
C LEU A 24 14.87 6.35 5.92
N GLN A 25 15.52 7.06 5.00
CA GLN A 25 14.92 7.41 3.70
C GLN A 25 14.61 6.16 2.87
N ASP A 26 15.53 5.19 2.83
CA ASP A 26 15.35 3.92 2.13
C ASP A 26 14.18 3.12 2.69
N LEU A 27 14.06 3.04 4.01
CA LEU A 27 12.94 2.37 4.68
C LEU A 27 11.60 3.03 4.33
N ILE A 28 11.52 4.37 4.37
CA ILE A 28 10.32 5.12 4.01
C ILE A 28 9.94 4.88 2.54
N MET A 29 10.92 4.93 1.64
CA MET A 29 10.71 4.68 0.21
C MET A 29 10.17 3.26 -0.03
N ALA A 30 10.81 2.26 0.57
CA ALA A 30 10.40 0.86 0.44
C ALA A 30 8.98 0.63 0.97
N ALA A 31 8.69 1.10 2.18
CA ALA A 31 7.38 0.95 2.82
C ALA A 31 6.26 1.66 2.05
N THR A 32 6.52 2.87 1.55
CA THR A 32 5.52 3.63 0.78
C THR A 32 5.19 2.94 -0.54
N ASN A 33 6.21 2.50 -1.28
CA ASN A 33 6.02 1.78 -2.54
C ASN A 33 5.27 0.46 -2.32
N GLU A 34 5.55 -0.25 -1.23
CA GLU A 34 4.84 -1.47 -0.88
C GLU A 34 3.38 -1.22 -0.51
N ALA A 35 3.10 -0.20 0.31
CA ALA A 35 1.74 0.18 0.65
C ALA A 35 0.89 0.54 -0.59
N ILE A 36 1.49 1.23 -1.57
CA ILE A 36 0.84 1.55 -2.85
C ILE A 36 0.52 0.27 -3.63
N ARG A 37 1.49 -0.65 -3.77
CA ARG A 37 1.27 -1.94 -4.45
C ARG A 37 0.14 -2.74 -3.80
N GLN A 38 0.14 -2.84 -2.48
CA GLN A 38 -0.91 -3.54 -1.73
C GLN A 38 -2.28 -2.89 -1.92
N SER A 39 -2.35 -1.56 -1.95
CA SER A 39 -3.60 -0.83 -2.23
C SER A 39 -4.17 -1.14 -3.62
N GLN A 40 -3.31 -1.16 -4.64
CA GLN A 40 -3.68 -1.51 -6.02
C GLN A 40 -4.12 -2.98 -6.16
N ASP A 41 -3.43 -3.90 -5.48
CA ASP A 41 -3.77 -5.32 -5.45
C ASP A 41 -5.14 -5.55 -4.75
N MET A 42 -5.38 -4.89 -3.62
CA MET A 42 -6.70 -4.93 -2.94
C MET A 42 -7.82 -4.41 -3.84
N MET A 43 -7.59 -3.32 -4.58
CA MET A 43 -8.57 -2.77 -5.53
C MET A 43 -8.85 -3.77 -6.66
N SER A 44 -7.81 -4.35 -7.24
CA SER A 44 -7.91 -5.35 -8.31
C SER A 44 -8.68 -6.59 -7.84
N LYS A 45 -8.37 -7.09 -6.64
CA LYS A 45 -9.06 -8.21 -6.00
C LYS A 45 -10.53 -7.89 -5.70
N ALA A 46 -10.83 -6.69 -5.21
CA ALA A 46 -12.20 -6.26 -4.96
C ALA A 46 -13.02 -6.22 -6.26
N MET A 47 -12.45 -5.68 -7.34
CA MET A 47 -13.08 -5.66 -8.66
C MET A 47 -13.30 -7.08 -9.21
N ALA A 48 -12.29 -7.96 -9.12
CA ALA A 48 -12.43 -9.35 -9.55
C ALA A 48 -13.53 -10.11 -8.78
N ARG A 49 -13.64 -9.89 -7.45
CA ARG A 49 -14.73 -10.46 -6.65
C ARG A 49 -16.09 -9.89 -7.03
N PHE A 50 -16.15 -8.59 -7.33
CA PHE A 50 -17.38 -7.93 -7.76
C PHE A 50 -17.85 -8.45 -9.13
N THR A 51 -16.97 -8.55 -10.11
CA THR A 51 -17.28 -9.07 -11.45
C THR A 51 -17.60 -10.55 -11.46
N THR A 52 -17.05 -11.33 -10.53
CA THR A 52 -17.35 -12.77 -10.38
C THR A 52 -18.62 -13.02 -9.55
N GLY A 53 -18.93 -12.15 -8.59
CA GLY A 53 -20.13 -12.24 -7.74
C GLY A 53 -21.40 -11.75 -8.43
N LEU A 54 -21.25 -10.85 -9.41
CA LEU A 54 -22.24 -10.63 -10.44
C LEU A 54 -22.07 -11.74 -11.48
N ASN A 55 -22.85 -12.83 -11.38
CA ASN A 55 -23.18 -13.60 -12.59
C ASN A 55 -23.83 -12.58 -13.55
N ILE A 56 -23.05 -11.89 -14.39
CA ILE A 56 -23.57 -10.98 -15.40
C ILE A 56 -24.28 -11.91 -16.41
N PRO A 57 -25.62 -12.01 -16.37
CA PRO A 57 -26.34 -12.91 -17.25
C PRO A 57 -26.30 -12.26 -18.63
N GLY A 58 -25.53 -12.81 -19.57
CA GLY A 58 -25.42 -12.25 -20.91
C GLY A 58 -24.11 -12.46 -21.66
N PHE A 59 -23.12 -13.15 -21.05
CA PHE A 59 -22.08 -13.88 -21.78
C PHE A 59 -22.22 -15.38 -21.48
#